data_AF-A0A379EUH1-F1
#
_entry.id   AF-A0A379EUH1-F1
#
_cell.length_a   1.000
_cell.length_b   1.000
_cell.length_c   1.000
_cell.angle_alpha   90.00
_cell.angle_beta   90.00
_cell.angle_gamma   90.00
#
_symmetry.space_group_name_H-M   'P 1'
#
loop_
_entity.id
_entity.type
_entity.pdbx_description
1 polymer ?
#
loop_
_entity_poly.entity_id
_entity_poly.type
_entity_poly.pdbx_seq_one_letter_code
_entity_poly.pdbx_strand_id
1 'polypeptide(L)'
;MHYQHDSLNKLTLGQKTQYATNYDRTLLQAVPRQLNRDSLGITQTQPFTLGADIWTAYEISWLNSKGVPQVAIADIEIDFQSKNLIESKSFKLYLNSFNQTTFDSFSTVQHTLEQDLADCAKGKVRVQLHPLAKYNQESIAQLNGECIDELDITITHYEFDASVLENCCNEIVVEETLVSHLLKSNCLITNQPDWGSLQIHYVGKQIDREKLLRYIISFRQHNEFHEQCVERIFCDLIQFAQPKKLTVYARYTRRGGLDINPFRSNFETVLTNQRLARQ
;
A
#
# COMPACT_ATOMS: atom_id res chain seq x y z
N MET A 1 10.03 -13.22 12.67
CA MET A 1 9.80 -12.33 13.83
C MET A 1 8.46 -12.68 14.47
N HIS A 2 8.41 -12.94 15.78
CA HIS A 2 7.13 -13.05 16.50
C HIS A 2 6.64 -11.64 16.86
N TYR A 3 5.70 -11.12 16.08
CA TYR A 3 5.04 -9.84 16.37
C TYR A 3 4.01 -10.03 17.51
N GLN A 4 4.45 -9.99 18.77
CA GLN A 4 3.58 -9.97 19.95
C GLN A 4 3.46 -8.54 20.48
N HIS A 5 2.75 -7.67 19.76
CA HIS A 5 2.41 -6.33 20.25
C HIS A 5 0.91 -6.23 20.51
N ASP A 6 0.51 -5.67 21.66
CA ASP A 6 -0.89 -5.59 22.11
C ASP A 6 -1.84 -4.94 21.09
N SER A 7 -1.32 -4.02 20.28
CA SER A 7 -2.06 -3.37 19.19
C SER A 7 -2.50 -4.35 18.10
N LEU A 8 -1.68 -5.36 17.78
CA LEU A 8 -2.02 -6.38 16.78
C LEU A 8 -3.02 -7.40 17.33
N ASN A 9 -2.93 -7.72 18.63
CA ASN A 9 -3.85 -8.64 19.31
C ASN A 9 -5.30 -8.11 19.38
N LYS A 10 -5.50 -6.79 19.25
CA LYS A 10 -6.80 -6.12 19.27
C LYS A 10 -7.43 -5.96 17.90
N LEU A 11 -6.76 -6.37 16.83
CA LEU A 11 -7.30 -6.26 15.47
C LEU A 11 -8.48 -7.21 15.29
N THR A 12 -9.54 -6.72 14.66
CA THR A 12 -10.74 -7.52 14.32
C THR A 12 -10.51 -8.42 13.11
N LEU A 13 -9.38 -8.26 12.42
CA LEU A 13 -8.95 -9.11 11.31
C LEU A 13 -8.79 -10.57 11.78
N GLY A 14 -9.41 -11.50 11.04
CA GLY A 14 -9.50 -12.93 11.40
C GLY A 14 -10.70 -13.34 12.27
N GLN A 15 -11.48 -12.40 12.82
CA GLN A 15 -12.66 -12.71 13.68
C GLN A 15 -14.00 -12.69 12.91
N LYS A 16 -15.04 -13.37 13.45
CA LYS A 16 -16.43 -13.26 12.96
C LYS A 16 -16.95 -11.84 13.18
N THR A 17 -17.61 -11.26 12.18
CA THR A 17 -18.00 -9.84 12.19
C THR A 17 -19.50 -9.67 12.07
N GLN A 18 -20.07 -8.80 12.91
CA GLN A 18 -21.43 -8.27 12.74
C GLN A 18 -21.36 -6.96 11.96
N TYR A 19 -22.27 -6.76 11.00
CA TYR A 19 -22.31 -5.54 10.19
C TYR A 19 -23.10 -4.46 10.94
N ALA A 20 -22.52 -3.25 11.04
CA ALA A 20 -23.22 -2.10 11.57
C ALA A 20 -24.36 -1.68 10.63
N THR A 21 -25.51 -1.33 11.21
CA THR A 21 -26.69 -0.86 10.46
C THR A 21 -26.72 0.66 10.29
N ASN A 22 -25.86 1.39 10.99
CA ASN A 22 -25.71 2.84 10.93
C ASN A 22 -24.22 3.20 10.91
N TYR A 23 -23.92 4.43 10.51
CA TYR A 23 -22.59 4.99 10.47
C TYR A 23 -21.89 4.90 11.83
N ASP A 24 -20.65 4.40 11.81
CA ASP A 24 -19.86 4.18 13.02
C ASP A 24 -18.36 4.38 12.74
N ARG A 25 -17.85 5.56 13.06
CA ARG A 25 -16.41 5.88 12.98
C ARG A 25 -15.53 5.13 13.98
N THR A 26 -16.10 4.54 15.02
CA THR A 26 -15.32 3.84 16.06
C THR A 26 -14.78 2.49 15.57
N LEU A 27 -15.28 2.01 14.43
CA LEU A 27 -14.81 0.80 13.75
C LEU A 27 -13.38 0.92 13.22
N LEU A 28 -12.89 2.13 12.93
CA LEU A 28 -11.55 2.35 12.40
C LEU A 28 -10.48 1.94 13.41
N GLN A 29 -9.58 1.04 13.01
CA GLN A 29 -8.47 0.57 13.83
C GLN A 29 -7.15 1.11 13.29
N ALA A 30 -6.46 1.87 14.13
CA ALA A 30 -5.15 2.43 13.84
C ALA A 30 -4.04 1.44 14.19
N VAL A 31 -3.05 1.30 13.31
CA VAL A 31 -1.82 0.54 13.57
C VAL A 31 -0.64 1.52 13.54
N PRO A 32 0.12 1.69 14.64
CA PRO A 32 1.25 2.61 14.65
C PRO A 32 2.32 2.18 13.63
N ARG A 33 2.74 3.10 12.75
CA ARG A 33 3.81 2.82 11.77
C ARG A 33 5.13 2.46 12.45
N GLN A 34 5.33 3.01 13.64
CA GLN A 34 6.50 2.78 14.47
C GLN A 34 6.79 1.29 14.69
N LEU A 35 5.77 0.45 14.86
CA LEU A 35 5.94 -0.99 15.10
C LEU A 35 6.80 -1.68 14.04
N ASN A 36 6.64 -1.26 12.78
CA ASN A 36 7.37 -1.83 11.66
C ASN A 36 8.65 -1.05 11.38
N ARG A 37 8.60 0.27 11.52
CA ARG A 37 9.74 1.18 11.31
C ARG A 37 10.87 0.96 12.30
N ASP A 38 10.56 0.58 13.54
CA ASP A 38 11.55 0.21 14.55
C ASP A 38 12.43 -0.96 14.06
N SER A 39 11.82 -1.99 13.45
CA SER A 39 12.54 -3.15 12.91
C SER A 39 13.39 -2.84 11.67
N LEU A 40 13.15 -1.71 11.02
CA LEU A 40 13.85 -1.24 9.83
C LEU A 40 14.87 -0.13 10.15
N GLY A 41 15.03 0.27 11.42
CA GLY A 41 15.92 1.37 11.81
C GLY A 41 15.45 2.76 11.38
N ILE A 42 14.19 2.93 10.96
CA ILE A 42 13.61 4.19 10.44
C ILE A 42 13.30 5.21 11.57
N THR A 43 13.84 5.01 12.78
CA THR A 43 13.42 5.74 13.99
C THR A 43 14.15 7.07 14.21
N GLN A 44 15.38 7.21 13.71
CA GLN A 44 16.18 8.44 13.88
C GLN A 44 16.28 9.28 12.61
N THR A 45 16.23 8.68 11.42
CA THR A 45 16.25 9.38 10.14
C THR A 45 15.40 8.59 9.15
N GLN A 46 14.37 9.21 8.58
CA GLN A 46 13.60 8.55 7.51
C GLN A 46 14.40 8.59 6.21
N PRO A 47 14.63 7.44 5.54
CA PRO A 47 15.42 7.41 4.32
C PRO A 47 14.65 7.93 3.09
N PHE A 48 13.31 8.00 3.18
CA PHE A 48 12.41 8.65 2.23
C PHE A 48 11.91 9.99 2.79
N THR A 49 11.81 11.00 1.93
CA THR A 49 11.35 12.36 2.27
C THR A 49 9.99 12.69 1.68
N LEU A 50 9.48 11.82 0.81
CA LEU A 50 8.21 11.91 0.11
C LEU A 50 7.54 10.54 0.15
N GLY A 51 6.21 10.50 0.29
CA GLY A 51 5.51 9.24 0.39
C GLY A 51 4.01 9.38 0.60
N ALA A 52 3.28 8.32 0.28
CA ALA A 52 1.89 8.16 0.66
C ALA A 52 1.51 6.69 0.59
N ASP A 53 0.50 6.29 1.36
CA ASP A 53 -0.26 5.07 1.08
C ASP A 53 -1.51 5.48 0.32
N ILE A 54 -1.58 5.10 -0.95
CA ILE A 54 -2.68 5.47 -1.83
C ILE A 54 -3.68 4.31 -1.83
N TRP A 55 -4.89 4.54 -1.39
CA TRP A 55 -5.95 3.55 -1.34
C TRP A 55 -6.99 3.83 -2.41
N THR A 56 -7.48 2.77 -3.03
CA THR A 56 -8.69 2.81 -3.85
C THR A 56 -9.78 2.04 -3.13
N ALA A 57 -10.85 2.74 -2.73
CA ALA A 57 -12.04 2.13 -2.14
C ALA A 57 -13.12 1.98 -3.22
N TYR A 58 -13.31 0.75 -3.68
CA TYR A 58 -14.19 0.45 -4.83
C TYR A 58 -15.66 0.26 -4.47
N GLU A 59 -15.94 -0.01 -3.19
CA GLU A 59 -17.26 -0.44 -2.70
C GLU A 59 -17.84 0.61 -1.74
N ILE A 60 -17.87 1.89 -2.12
CA ILE A 60 -18.50 2.94 -1.31
C ILE A 60 -19.97 3.09 -1.72
N SER A 61 -20.87 2.93 -0.74
CA SER A 61 -22.31 3.11 -0.92
C SER A 61 -22.95 3.75 0.32
N TRP A 62 -23.98 4.55 0.11
CA TRP A 62 -24.77 5.20 1.18
C TRP A 62 -26.19 5.55 0.69
N LEU A 63 -27.05 6.10 1.55
CA LEU A 63 -28.39 6.57 1.15
C LEU A 63 -28.41 8.09 1.02
N ASN A 64 -29.05 8.63 -0.02
CA ASN A 64 -29.33 10.07 -0.07
C ASN A 64 -30.49 10.44 0.89
N SER A 65 -30.82 11.74 0.99
CA SER A 65 -31.89 12.26 1.87
C SER A 65 -33.29 11.69 1.62
N LYS A 66 -33.50 10.96 0.52
CA LYS A 66 -34.75 10.27 0.18
C LYS A 66 -34.66 8.75 0.34
N GLY A 67 -33.58 8.23 0.92
CA GLY A 67 -33.36 6.80 1.11
C GLY A 67 -32.93 6.05 -0.16
N VAL A 68 -32.54 6.74 -1.24
CA VAL A 68 -32.10 6.08 -2.48
C VAL A 68 -30.60 5.79 -2.39
N PRO A 69 -30.17 4.53 -2.62
CA PRO A 69 -28.75 4.17 -2.63
C PRO A 69 -27.94 4.98 -3.64
N GLN A 70 -26.76 5.41 -3.21
CA GLN A 70 -25.75 6.13 -3.98
C GLN A 70 -24.47 5.30 -3.98
N VAL A 71 -23.67 5.39 -5.05
CA VAL A 71 -22.42 4.64 -5.21
C VAL A 71 -21.31 5.54 -5.71
N ALA A 72 -20.09 5.25 -5.27
CA ALA A 72 -18.88 5.96 -5.70
C ALA A 72 -17.63 5.08 -5.55
N ILE A 73 -16.53 5.55 -6.13
CA ILE A 73 -15.18 5.06 -5.83
C ILE A 73 -14.43 6.21 -5.18
N ALA A 74 -13.60 5.94 -4.17
CA ALA A 74 -12.71 6.95 -3.59
C ALA A 74 -11.24 6.65 -3.87
N ASP A 75 -10.53 7.71 -4.24
CA ASP A 75 -9.08 7.80 -4.17
C ASP A 75 -8.71 8.45 -2.84
N ILE A 76 -7.94 7.75 -2.00
CA ILE A 76 -7.54 8.22 -0.67
C ILE A 76 -6.02 8.21 -0.57
N GLU A 77 -5.42 9.30 -0.13
CA GLU A 77 -3.98 9.40 0.09
C GLU A 77 -3.71 9.62 1.58
N ILE A 78 -3.06 8.65 2.24
CA ILE A 78 -2.61 8.77 3.63
C ILE A 78 -1.13 9.11 3.63
N ASP A 79 -0.76 10.25 4.20
CA ASP A 79 0.62 10.73 4.21
C ASP A 79 1.55 9.75 4.97
N PHE A 80 2.75 9.50 4.43
CA PHE A 80 3.74 8.60 5.03
C PHE A 80 4.23 9.06 6.42
N GLN A 81 4.06 10.35 6.75
CA GLN A 81 4.37 10.95 8.05
C GLN A 81 3.25 10.75 9.08
N SER A 82 2.09 10.22 8.69
CA SER A 82 1.02 9.91 9.65
C SER A 82 1.54 8.99 10.76
N LYS A 83 1.06 9.19 11.99
CA LYS A 83 1.49 8.35 13.12
C LYS A 83 1.08 6.88 12.92
N ASN A 84 -0.10 6.68 12.33
CA ASN A 84 -0.70 5.37 12.13
C ASN A 84 -1.00 5.13 10.66
N LEU A 85 -0.89 3.86 10.25
CA LEU A 85 -1.64 3.33 9.11
C LEU A 85 -3.03 2.85 9.60
N ILE A 86 -3.95 2.62 8.67
CA ILE A 86 -5.31 2.17 8.97
C ILE A 86 -5.44 0.69 8.59
N GLU A 87 -5.94 -0.15 9.50
CA GLU A 87 -6.09 -1.57 9.22
C GLU A 87 -7.22 -1.82 8.20
N SER A 88 -6.91 -2.52 7.11
CA SER A 88 -7.78 -2.70 5.94
C SER A 88 -9.18 -3.25 6.23
N LYS A 89 -9.33 -4.24 7.11
CA LYS A 89 -10.65 -4.81 7.45
C LYS A 89 -11.44 -3.83 8.28
N SER A 90 -10.83 -3.18 9.26
CA SER A 90 -11.47 -2.13 10.04
C SER A 90 -12.00 -1.00 9.13
N PHE A 91 -11.21 -0.64 8.11
CA PHE A 91 -11.61 0.36 7.12
C PHE A 91 -12.79 -0.13 6.28
N LYS A 92 -12.77 -1.39 5.82
CA LYS A 92 -13.93 -2.00 5.15
C LYS A 92 -15.21 -1.94 6.01
N LEU A 93 -15.11 -2.28 7.29
CA LEU A 93 -16.26 -2.28 8.19
C LEU A 93 -16.80 -0.88 8.43
N TYR A 94 -15.90 0.09 8.58
CA TYR A 94 -16.24 1.50 8.62
C TYR A 94 -17.00 1.93 7.35
N LEU A 95 -16.51 1.62 6.15
CA LEU A 95 -17.22 1.94 4.91
C LEU A 95 -18.59 1.25 4.83
N ASN A 96 -18.71 0.00 5.27
CA ASN A 96 -19.98 -0.71 5.30
C ASN A 96 -21.02 -0.06 6.22
N SER A 97 -20.59 0.67 7.25
CA SER A 97 -21.49 1.42 8.14
C SER A 97 -22.22 2.56 7.40
N PHE A 98 -21.73 2.98 6.22
CA PHE A 98 -22.36 4.00 5.39
C PHE A 98 -23.55 3.45 4.61
N ASN A 99 -23.58 2.14 4.31
CA ASN A 99 -24.51 1.53 3.36
C ASN A 99 -26.00 1.84 3.63
N GLN A 100 -26.39 1.86 4.91
CA GLN A 100 -27.76 2.16 5.36
C GLN A 100 -27.90 3.55 6.00
N THR A 101 -26.84 4.36 5.94
CA THR A 101 -26.82 5.70 6.52
C THR A 101 -27.23 6.74 5.49
N THR A 102 -28.10 7.66 5.90
CA THR A 102 -28.49 8.80 5.09
C THR A 102 -27.47 9.93 5.21
N PHE A 103 -26.99 10.42 4.07
CA PHE A 103 -26.17 11.64 3.98
C PHE A 103 -26.82 12.66 3.05
N ASP A 104 -26.68 13.94 3.40
CA ASP A 104 -27.30 15.04 2.66
C ASP A 104 -26.71 15.24 1.27
N SER A 105 -25.42 14.96 1.10
CA SER A 105 -24.72 15.22 -0.15
C SER A 105 -23.46 14.36 -0.32
N PHE A 106 -23.01 14.29 -1.58
CA PHE A 106 -21.74 13.67 -1.97
C PHE A 106 -20.55 14.32 -1.26
N SER A 107 -20.55 15.66 -1.13
CA SER A 107 -19.52 16.41 -0.41
C SER A 107 -19.50 16.10 1.08
N THR A 108 -20.66 15.85 1.70
CA THR A 108 -20.73 15.46 3.12
C THR A 108 -20.02 14.13 3.33
N VAL A 109 -20.28 13.13 2.48
CA VAL A 109 -19.62 11.82 2.56
C VAL A 109 -18.10 11.96 2.40
N GLN A 110 -17.63 12.72 1.39
CA GLN A 110 -16.19 12.94 1.20
C GLN A 110 -15.54 13.60 2.43
N HIS A 111 -16.17 14.64 2.99
CA HIS A 111 -15.63 15.33 4.15
C HIS A 111 -15.63 14.45 5.42
N THR A 112 -16.68 13.66 5.63
CA THR A 112 -16.73 12.67 6.74
C THR A 112 -15.60 11.66 6.62
N LEU A 113 -15.41 11.09 5.43
CA LEU A 113 -14.30 10.17 5.15
C LEU A 113 -12.94 10.82 5.47
N GLU A 114 -12.69 12.01 4.94
CA GLU A 114 -11.41 12.70 5.14
C GLU A 114 -11.12 12.96 6.62
N GLN A 115 -12.11 13.48 7.36
CA GLN A 115 -11.95 13.82 8.77
C GLN A 115 -11.71 12.56 9.63
N ASP A 116 -12.52 11.52 9.47
CA ASP A 116 -12.39 10.32 10.31
C ASP A 116 -11.08 9.57 10.05
N LEU A 117 -10.66 9.50 8.78
CA LEU A 117 -9.40 8.86 8.39
C LEU A 117 -8.20 9.67 8.85
N ALA A 118 -8.24 11.01 8.76
CA ALA A 118 -7.21 11.88 9.32
C ALA A 118 -7.07 11.70 10.84
N ASP A 119 -8.19 11.61 11.56
CA ASP A 119 -8.22 11.37 13.00
C ASP A 119 -7.64 9.99 13.37
N CYS A 120 -7.98 8.94 12.60
CA CYS A 120 -7.45 7.59 12.80
C CYS A 120 -5.94 7.51 12.51
N ALA A 121 -5.52 8.06 11.37
CA ALA A 121 -4.12 8.09 10.94
C ALA A 121 -3.26 9.02 11.84
N LYS A 122 -3.89 10.00 12.50
CA LYS A 122 -3.22 11.12 13.19
C LYS A 122 -2.19 11.75 12.27
N GLY A 123 -2.65 12.20 11.12
CA GLY A 123 -1.83 12.74 10.04
C GLY A 123 -2.67 13.29 8.91
N LYS A 124 -2.00 13.78 7.86
CA LYS A 124 -2.68 14.29 6.67
C LYS A 124 -3.29 13.14 5.89
N VAL A 125 -4.56 13.29 5.55
CA VAL A 125 -5.29 12.40 4.64
C VAL A 125 -6.01 13.28 3.63
N ARG A 126 -6.01 12.87 2.37
CA ARG A 126 -6.78 13.49 1.30
C ARG A 126 -7.76 12.46 0.75
N VAL A 127 -9.02 12.85 0.59
CA VAL A 127 -10.05 11.98 -0.01
C VAL A 127 -10.65 12.65 -1.24
N GLN A 128 -10.71 11.93 -2.34
CA GLN A 128 -11.47 12.31 -3.52
C GLN A 128 -12.50 11.24 -3.82
N LEU A 129 -13.77 11.62 -3.75
CA LEU A 129 -14.88 10.75 -4.08
C LEU A 129 -15.27 10.98 -5.55
N HIS A 130 -15.51 9.89 -6.28
CA HIS A 130 -15.76 9.94 -7.71
C HIS A 130 -17.05 9.23 -8.11
N PRO A 131 -17.92 9.88 -8.90
CA PRO A 131 -19.03 9.18 -9.53
C PRO A 131 -18.49 8.15 -10.53
N LEU A 132 -19.20 7.04 -10.70
CA LEU A 132 -18.75 5.94 -11.59
C LEU A 132 -18.50 6.39 -13.04
N ALA A 133 -19.25 7.40 -13.50
CA ALA A 133 -19.09 7.98 -14.84
C ALA A 133 -17.67 8.51 -15.12
N LYS A 134 -16.89 8.90 -14.09
CA LYS A 134 -15.46 9.28 -14.24
C LYS A 134 -14.65 8.17 -14.91
N TYR A 135 -14.96 6.91 -14.60
CA TYR A 135 -14.17 5.74 -15.04
C TYR A 135 -14.59 5.18 -16.39
N ASN A 136 -15.61 5.75 -17.05
CA ASN A 136 -16.09 5.27 -18.36
C ASN A 136 -15.02 5.34 -19.47
N GLN A 137 -14.02 6.21 -19.32
CA GLN A 137 -12.96 6.44 -20.30
C GLN A 137 -11.57 6.09 -19.75
N GLU A 138 -11.48 5.52 -18.53
CA GLU A 138 -10.18 5.15 -17.96
C GLU A 138 -9.71 3.80 -18.49
N SER A 139 -8.50 3.79 -19.05
CA SER A 139 -7.79 2.58 -19.47
C SER A 139 -7.10 1.90 -18.29
N ILE A 140 -6.91 0.59 -18.40
CA ILE A 140 -5.99 -0.13 -17.51
C ILE A 140 -4.57 0.36 -17.81
N ALA A 141 -3.87 0.81 -16.78
CA ALA A 141 -2.51 1.32 -16.89
C ALA A 141 -1.46 0.20 -16.83
N GLN A 142 -0.23 0.56 -17.21
CA GLN A 142 0.98 -0.23 -17.02
C GLN A 142 1.96 0.58 -16.17
N LEU A 143 2.80 -0.11 -15.39
CA LEU A 143 3.94 0.54 -14.74
C LEU A 143 4.99 0.89 -15.79
N ASN A 144 5.71 1.98 -15.58
CA ASN A 144 6.75 2.43 -16.50
C ASN A 144 8.07 1.74 -16.16
N GLY A 145 8.83 1.31 -17.16
CA GLY A 145 10.18 0.75 -16.96
C GLY A 145 10.40 -0.59 -17.65
N GLU A 146 11.61 -1.12 -17.47
CA GLU A 146 12.01 -2.45 -17.92
C GLU A 146 11.37 -3.51 -17.00
N CYS A 147 10.56 -4.41 -17.56
CA CYS A 147 10.05 -5.56 -16.81
C CYS A 147 11.15 -6.62 -16.68
N ILE A 148 11.47 -7.00 -15.44
CA ILE A 148 12.57 -7.94 -15.15
C ILE A 148 12.08 -9.37 -14.91
N ASP A 149 10.80 -9.67 -15.14
CA ASP A 149 10.18 -10.94 -14.72
C ASP A 149 10.56 -12.15 -15.59
N GLU A 150 10.93 -11.92 -16.86
CA GLU A 150 11.18 -12.97 -17.86
C GLU A 150 12.64 -13.47 -17.91
N LEU A 151 13.38 -13.30 -16.82
CA LEU A 151 14.75 -13.82 -16.70
C LEU A 151 14.75 -15.35 -16.63
N ASP A 152 15.62 -15.99 -17.41
CA ASP A 152 15.83 -17.44 -17.39
C ASP A 152 16.70 -17.85 -16.19
N ILE A 153 16.07 -17.91 -15.01
CA ILE A 153 16.72 -18.26 -13.74
C ILE A 153 15.96 -19.34 -12.98
N THR A 154 16.66 -20.14 -12.20
CA THR A 154 16.05 -21.14 -11.30
C THR A 154 15.92 -20.59 -9.87
N ILE A 155 14.72 -20.71 -9.28
CA ILE A 155 14.43 -20.37 -7.88
C ILE A 155 14.13 -21.65 -7.09
N THR A 156 14.97 -21.96 -6.10
CA THR A 156 14.80 -23.14 -5.22
C THR A 156 14.41 -22.80 -3.78
N HIS A 157 14.57 -21.53 -3.37
CA HIS A 157 14.27 -21.05 -2.02
C HIS A 157 13.35 -19.82 -2.09
N TYR A 158 12.38 -19.74 -1.18
CA TYR A 158 11.34 -18.69 -1.14
C TYR A 158 11.23 -18.02 0.24
N GLU A 159 12.18 -18.32 1.13
CA GLU A 159 12.32 -17.62 2.40
C GLU A 159 12.89 -16.22 2.13
N PHE A 160 12.45 -15.24 2.92
CA PHE A 160 12.92 -13.87 2.78
C PHE A 160 14.42 -13.78 3.05
N ASP A 161 15.16 -13.18 2.12
CA ASP A 161 16.60 -13.01 2.22
C ASP A 161 17.07 -11.70 1.57
N ALA A 162 17.37 -10.70 2.41
CA ALA A 162 17.92 -9.43 1.95
C ALA A 162 19.40 -9.54 1.52
N SER A 163 20.14 -10.56 1.99
CA SER A 163 21.58 -10.72 1.68
C SER A 163 21.82 -11.06 0.20
N VAL A 164 20.79 -11.49 -0.53
CA VAL A 164 20.81 -11.62 -1.99
C VAL A 164 21.22 -10.31 -2.68
N LEU A 165 20.96 -9.16 -2.05
CA LEU A 165 21.37 -7.84 -2.55
C LEU A 165 22.84 -7.49 -2.26
N GLU A 166 23.60 -8.31 -1.56
CA GLU A 166 25.04 -8.08 -1.36
C GLU A 166 25.77 -8.00 -2.70
N ASN A 167 26.55 -6.93 -2.90
CA ASN A 167 27.24 -6.65 -4.17
C ASN A 167 26.28 -6.73 -5.37
N CYS A 168 25.08 -6.16 -5.26
CA CYS A 168 24.08 -6.17 -6.33
C CYS A 168 24.29 -5.13 -7.41
N CYS A 169 25.34 -4.31 -7.34
CA CYS A 169 25.57 -3.24 -8.31
C CYS A 169 26.90 -3.41 -9.04
N ASN A 170 26.93 -2.98 -10.30
CA ASN A 170 28.18 -2.78 -11.05
C ASN A 170 28.65 -1.30 -10.94
N GLU A 171 29.76 -0.93 -11.57
CA GLU A 171 30.32 0.43 -11.47
C GLU A 171 29.69 1.46 -12.43
N ILE A 172 28.75 1.05 -13.28
CA ILE A 172 28.06 1.92 -14.23
C ILE A 172 26.99 2.70 -13.48
N VAL A 173 26.97 4.03 -13.62
CA VAL A 173 25.91 4.88 -13.05
C VAL A 173 24.81 5.09 -14.09
N VAL A 174 23.57 4.85 -13.69
CA VAL A 174 22.37 4.92 -14.53
C VAL A 174 21.25 5.70 -13.86
N GLU A 175 20.28 6.14 -14.66
CA GLU A 175 18.93 6.49 -14.25
C GLU A 175 17.99 5.55 -14.99
N GLU A 176 17.31 4.66 -14.27
CA GLU A 176 16.44 3.67 -14.89
C GLU A 176 15.25 3.33 -13.98
N THR A 177 14.22 2.78 -14.60
CA THR A 177 13.05 2.27 -13.90
C THR A 177 12.87 0.79 -14.20
N LEU A 178 12.75 -0.01 -13.15
CA LEU A 178 12.56 -1.46 -13.21
C LEU A 178 11.17 -1.82 -12.69
N VAL A 179 10.53 -2.81 -13.31
CA VAL A 179 9.19 -3.27 -12.98
C VAL A 179 9.20 -4.77 -12.73
N SER A 180 8.47 -5.21 -11.71
CA SER A 180 8.13 -6.62 -11.51
C SER A 180 6.66 -6.79 -11.15
N HIS A 181 5.99 -7.76 -11.76
CA HIS A 181 4.62 -8.17 -11.44
C HIS A 181 4.59 -9.41 -10.53
N LEU A 182 5.75 -9.91 -10.11
CA LEU A 182 5.92 -11.12 -9.32
C LEU A 182 5.92 -10.91 -7.80
N LEU A 183 5.79 -9.65 -7.34
CA LEU A 183 5.71 -9.35 -5.92
C LEU A 183 4.50 -10.06 -5.30
N LYS A 184 4.79 -10.96 -4.36
CA LYS A 184 3.80 -11.63 -3.53
C LYS A 184 4.33 -11.66 -2.11
N SER A 185 3.47 -11.38 -1.14
CA SER A 185 3.73 -11.62 0.28
C SER A 185 2.53 -12.34 0.91
N ASN A 186 2.49 -12.45 2.23
CA ASN A 186 1.37 -12.95 2.98
C ASN A 186 0.94 -11.90 4.01
N CYS A 187 -0.37 -11.78 4.21
CA CYS A 187 -0.91 -10.86 5.18
C CYS A 187 -0.56 -11.32 6.60
N LEU A 188 0.07 -10.43 7.38
CA LEU A 188 0.57 -10.71 8.73
C LEU A 188 -0.48 -11.33 9.67
N ILE A 189 -1.77 -10.99 9.51
CA ILE A 189 -2.83 -11.44 10.42
C ILE A 189 -3.58 -12.67 9.91
N THR A 190 -3.78 -12.79 8.59
CA THR A 190 -4.63 -13.84 8.00
C THR A 190 -3.85 -14.96 7.31
N ASN A 191 -2.56 -14.77 7.06
CA ASN A 191 -1.71 -15.62 6.20
C ASN A 191 -2.23 -15.81 4.77
N GLN A 192 -3.25 -15.07 4.35
CA GLN A 192 -3.73 -15.08 2.98
C GLN A 192 -2.70 -14.39 2.05
N PRO A 193 -2.64 -14.77 0.76
CA PRO A 193 -1.66 -14.23 -0.18
C PRO A 193 -1.97 -12.79 -0.60
N ASP A 194 -0.95 -11.95 -0.59
CA ASP A 194 -0.97 -10.60 -1.15
C ASP A 194 -0.28 -10.58 -2.50
N TRP A 195 -0.91 -9.94 -3.50
CA TRP A 195 -0.40 -9.85 -4.87
C TRP A 195 -0.16 -8.40 -5.23
N GLY A 196 1.03 -8.10 -5.76
CA GLY A 196 1.40 -6.74 -6.13
C GLY A 196 2.23 -6.68 -7.39
N SER A 197 2.28 -5.48 -7.97
CA SER A 197 3.30 -5.09 -8.93
C SER A 197 4.15 -3.97 -8.33
N LEU A 198 5.44 -4.01 -8.60
CA LEU A 198 6.46 -3.14 -8.03
C LEU A 198 7.13 -2.35 -9.15
N GLN A 199 7.30 -1.06 -8.95
CA GLN A 199 8.13 -0.17 -9.77
C GLN A 199 9.24 0.41 -8.88
N ILE A 200 10.47 0.32 -9.35
CA ILE A 200 11.66 0.89 -8.70
C ILE A 200 12.28 1.87 -9.69
N HIS A 201 12.23 3.16 -9.38
CA HIS A 201 12.89 4.20 -10.16
C HIS A 201 14.08 4.74 -9.35
N TYR A 202 15.29 4.71 -9.93
CA TYR A 202 16.48 5.10 -9.19
C TYR A 202 17.54 5.76 -10.06
N VAL A 203 18.40 6.54 -9.40
CA VAL A 203 19.66 7.07 -9.96
C VAL A 203 20.81 6.63 -9.08
N GLY A 204 21.70 5.81 -9.63
CA GLY A 204 22.76 5.16 -8.85
C GLY A 204 23.59 4.18 -9.67
N LYS A 205 24.39 3.37 -8.98
CA LYS A 205 25.09 2.24 -9.61
C LYS A 205 24.07 1.23 -10.13
N GLN A 206 24.29 0.70 -11.32
CA GLN A 206 23.32 -0.16 -11.99
C GLN A 206 23.14 -1.47 -11.21
N ILE A 207 21.89 -1.74 -10.83
CA ILE A 207 21.47 -2.92 -10.08
C ILE A 207 21.37 -4.14 -11.02
N ASP A 208 21.90 -5.27 -10.55
CA ASP A 208 21.79 -6.58 -11.16
C ASP A 208 20.33 -7.08 -11.11
N ARG A 209 19.76 -7.33 -12.29
CA ARG A 209 18.33 -7.69 -12.42
C ARG A 209 18.03 -9.05 -11.80
N GLU A 210 18.94 -10.02 -11.90
CA GLU A 210 18.74 -11.35 -11.32
C GLU A 210 18.69 -11.27 -9.79
N LYS A 211 19.65 -10.59 -9.17
CA LYS A 211 19.66 -10.38 -7.71
C LYS A 211 18.42 -9.64 -7.23
N LEU A 212 18.03 -8.59 -7.94
CA LEU A 212 16.82 -7.84 -7.61
C LEU A 212 15.55 -8.71 -7.74
N LEU A 213 15.43 -9.50 -8.82
CA LEU A 213 14.30 -10.39 -9.01
C LEU A 213 14.24 -11.47 -7.93
N ARG A 214 15.37 -12.10 -7.60
CA ARG A 214 15.47 -13.08 -6.50
C ARG A 214 15.06 -12.47 -5.16
N TYR A 215 15.52 -11.25 -4.87
CA TYR A 215 15.10 -10.50 -3.69
C TYR A 215 13.58 -10.27 -3.66
N ILE A 216 12.97 -9.80 -4.76
CA ILE A 216 11.52 -9.60 -4.86
C ILE A 216 10.77 -10.92 -4.65
N ILE A 217 11.23 -12.02 -5.25
CA ILE A 217 10.63 -13.35 -5.10
C ILE A 217 10.78 -13.89 -3.67
N SER A 218 11.82 -13.51 -2.93
CA SER A 218 12.01 -13.95 -1.53
C SER A 218 10.89 -13.49 -0.59
N PHE A 219 10.12 -12.46 -0.95
CA PHE A 219 8.93 -12.05 -0.21
C PHE A 219 7.77 -13.06 -0.26
N ARG A 220 7.82 -14.06 -1.16
CA ARG A 220 6.69 -14.94 -1.51
C ARG A 220 6.02 -15.61 -0.30
N GLN A 221 6.81 -15.96 0.72
CA GLN A 221 6.32 -16.59 1.95
C GLN A 221 6.41 -15.65 3.18
N HIS A 222 6.86 -14.41 2.98
CA HIS A 222 7.08 -13.44 4.05
C HIS A 222 5.78 -12.78 4.50
N ASN A 223 5.65 -12.57 5.81
CA ASN A 223 4.45 -12.02 6.43
C ASN A 223 4.65 -10.53 6.77
N GLU A 224 4.03 -9.63 6.00
CA GLU A 224 4.09 -8.17 6.25
C GLU A 224 2.83 -7.45 5.77
N PHE A 225 2.61 -6.24 6.27
CA PHE A 225 1.66 -5.32 5.64
C PHE A 225 2.24 -4.76 4.33
N HIS A 226 1.37 -4.32 3.42
CA HIS A 226 1.78 -3.77 2.12
C HIS A 226 2.73 -2.58 2.29
N GLU A 227 2.40 -1.66 3.19
CA GLU A 227 3.17 -0.46 3.51
C GLU A 227 4.56 -0.81 4.04
N GLN A 228 4.63 -1.82 4.91
CA GLN A 228 5.89 -2.28 5.49
C GLN A 228 6.78 -2.95 4.44
N CYS A 229 6.21 -3.76 3.56
CA CYS A 229 6.95 -4.41 2.48
C CYS A 229 7.63 -3.36 1.58
N VAL A 230 6.92 -2.29 1.21
CA VAL A 230 7.51 -1.19 0.41
C VAL A 230 8.58 -0.42 1.18
N GLU A 231 8.36 -0.12 2.47
CA GLU A 231 9.37 0.53 3.31
C GLU A 231 10.63 -0.34 3.47
N ARG A 232 10.48 -1.66 3.57
CA ARG A 232 11.59 -2.61 3.62
C ARG A 232 12.39 -2.61 2.32
N ILE A 233 11.72 -2.75 1.17
CA ILE A 233 12.36 -2.70 -0.15
C ILE A 233 13.14 -1.40 -0.32
N PHE A 234 12.57 -0.27 0.10
CA PHE A 234 13.27 1.01 0.07
C PHE A 234 14.53 1.00 0.94
N CYS A 235 14.43 0.58 2.20
CA CYS A 235 15.57 0.55 3.12
C CYS A 235 16.67 -0.41 2.67
N ASP A 236 16.31 -1.61 2.23
CA ASP A 236 17.28 -2.61 1.77
C ASP A 236 18.03 -2.09 0.52
N LEU A 237 17.34 -1.45 -0.43
CA LEU A 237 18.00 -0.83 -1.59
C LEU A 237 18.89 0.35 -1.22
N ILE A 238 18.49 1.20 -0.25
CA ILE A 238 19.38 2.24 0.29
C ILE A 238 20.64 1.62 0.91
N GLN A 239 20.49 0.54 1.66
CA GLN A 239 21.61 -0.12 2.34
C GLN A 239 22.58 -0.80 1.36
N PHE A 240 22.06 -1.61 0.44
CA PHE A 240 22.86 -2.49 -0.41
C PHE A 240 23.27 -1.86 -1.74
N ALA A 241 22.38 -1.08 -2.37
CA ALA A 241 22.62 -0.47 -3.68
C ALA A 241 23.09 0.99 -3.59
N GLN A 242 22.83 1.65 -2.46
CA GLN A 242 23.21 3.05 -2.17
C GLN A 242 22.89 4.04 -3.31
N PRO A 243 21.68 4.01 -3.91
CA PRO A 243 21.32 4.95 -4.96
C PRO A 243 21.23 6.38 -4.39
N LYS A 244 21.56 7.37 -5.21
CA LYS A 244 21.41 8.79 -4.85
C LYS A 244 19.94 9.21 -4.82
N LYS A 245 19.16 8.68 -5.75
CA LYS A 245 17.72 8.90 -5.88
C LYS A 245 17.03 7.55 -5.91
N LEU A 246 15.96 7.38 -5.15
CA LEU A 246 15.19 6.14 -5.10
C LEU A 246 13.71 6.45 -4.90
N THR A 247 12.89 5.76 -5.68
CA THR A 247 11.46 5.61 -5.51
C THR A 247 11.13 4.13 -5.56
N VAL A 248 10.35 3.68 -4.59
CA VAL A 248 9.75 2.35 -4.56
C VAL A 248 8.25 2.53 -4.50
N TYR A 249 7.56 1.98 -5.49
CA TYR A 249 6.12 2.08 -5.61
C TYR A 249 5.51 0.70 -5.86
N ALA A 250 4.64 0.25 -4.96
CA ALA A 250 3.90 -0.97 -5.18
C ALA A 250 2.41 -0.69 -5.38
N ARG A 251 1.78 -1.49 -6.23
CA ARG A 251 0.34 -1.50 -6.48
C ARG A 251 -0.22 -2.89 -6.19
N TYR A 252 -0.93 -3.04 -5.09
CA TYR A 252 -1.48 -4.33 -4.67
C TYR A 252 -2.90 -4.53 -5.18
N THR A 253 -3.30 -5.80 -5.31
CA THR A 253 -4.69 -6.17 -5.60
C THR A 253 -5.57 -5.92 -4.39
N ARG A 254 -6.85 -5.61 -4.63
CA ARG A 254 -7.79 -5.33 -3.53
C ARG A 254 -8.03 -6.54 -2.62
N ARG A 255 -8.32 -6.26 -1.35
CA ARG A 255 -8.93 -7.20 -0.41
C ARG A 255 -10.21 -6.60 0.16
N GLY A 256 -11.32 -7.31 -0.03
CA GLY A 256 -12.61 -6.90 0.51
C GLY A 256 -13.06 -5.49 0.06
N GLY A 257 -12.79 -5.13 -1.20
CA GLY A 257 -13.24 -3.87 -1.79
C GLY A 257 -12.24 -2.71 -1.70
N LEU A 258 -11.08 -2.89 -1.05
CA LEU A 258 -10.04 -1.87 -0.93
C LEU A 258 -8.68 -2.38 -1.41
N ASP A 259 -7.96 -1.57 -2.18
CA ASP A 259 -6.53 -1.78 -2.45
C ASP A 259 -5.64 -0.76 -1.74
N ILE A 260 -4.35 -1.09 -1.60
CA ILE A 260 -3.32 -0.24 -1.02
C ILE A 260 -2.15 -0.17 -2.00
N ASN A 261 -1.68 1.04 -2.26
CA ASN A 261 -0.60 1.31 -3.21
C ASN A 261 0.46 2.19 -2.53
N PRO A 262 1.34 1.61 -1.70
CA PRO A 262 2.34 2.39 -0.97
C PRO A 262 3.41 2.93 -1.91
N PHE A 263 3.68 4.23 -1.78
CA PHE A 263 4.71 4.98 -2.50
C PHE A 263 5.71 5.55 -1.49
N ARG A 264 7.01 5.34 -1.70
CA ARG A 264 8.11 5.92 -0.91
C ARG A 264 9.17 6.45 -1.86
N SER A 265 9.58 7.70 -1.69
CA SER A 265 10.60 8.35 -2.53
C SER A 265 11.47 9.31 -1.72
N ASN A 266 12.69 9.57 -2.19
CA ASN A 266 13.53 10.67 -1.69
C ASN A 266 13.72 11.82 -2.69
N PHE A 267 13.08 11.78 -3.88
CA PHE A 267 13.35 12.77 -4.93
C PHE A 267 12.16 13.17 -5.81
N GLU A 268 11.13 12.34 -5.96
CA GLU A 268 9.98 12.63 -6.82
C GLU A 268 8.64 12.49 -6.09
N THR A 269 7.66 13.21 -6.61
CA THR A 269 6.31 13.23 -6.05
C THR A 269 5.53 11.98 -6.42
N VAL A 270 4.47 11.73 -5.66
CA VAL A 270 3.53 10.62 -5.88
C VAL A 270 3.03 10.60 -7.33
N LEU A 271 3.05 9.42 -7.94
CA LEU A 271 2.57 9.19 -9.30
C LEU A 271 1.05 9.20 -9.38
N THR A 272 0.50 9.42 -10.58
CA THR A 272 -0.95 9.40 -10.81
C THR A 272 -1.57 8.05 -10.43
N ASN A 273 -2.69 8.07 -9.71
CA ASN A 273 -3.41 6.84 -9.34
C ASN A 273 -4.19 6.29 -10.55
N GLN A 274 -3.65 5.26 -11.21
CA GLN A 274 -4.35 4.52 -12.25
C GLN A 274 -4.27 3.01 -11.98
N ARG A 275 -5.38 2.29 -12.14
CA ARG A 275 -5.42 0.85 -11.84
C ARG A 275 -4.61 0.03 -12.85
N LEU A 276 -3.91 -0.98 -12.35
CA LEU A 276 -3.27 -2.02 -13.15
C LEU A 276 -4.25 -3.18 -13.41
N ALA A 277 -3.86 -4.10 -14.29
CA ALA A 277 -4.74 -5.17 -14.80
C ALA A 277 -5.34 -6.09 -13.71
N ARG A 278 -4.64 -6.31 -12.60
CA ARG A 278 -5.07 -7.24 -11.52
C ARG A 278 -5.81 -6.55 -10.36
N GLN A 279 -5.94 -5.22 -10.37
CA GLN A 279 -6.42 -4.45 -9.22
C GLN A 279 -7.94 -4.39 -9.10
#